data_AF-A0A1Y6D0M6-F1
#
_entry.id   AF-A0A1Y6D0M6-F1
#
_cell.length_a   1.000
_cell.length_b   1.000
_cell.length_c   1.000
_cell.angle_alpha   90.00
_cell.angle_beta   90.00
_cell.angle_gamma   90.00
#
_symmetry.space_group_name_H-M   'P 1'
#
loop_
_entity.id
_entity.type
_entity.pdbx_description
1 polymer ?
#
loop_
_entity_poly.entity_id
_entity_poly.type
_entity_poly.pdbx_seq_one_letter_code
_entity_poly.pdbx_strand_id
1 'polypeptide(L)'
;MSNPTPILDTVLENNGFWPDVAVRTLVESYRVPSDGRDGLPVDTLIQAMIETNKAAAPARDAAVAQGCASLADYADAHPEGMIAGHHQARHAYLSAVYNLAKARTIKPLQVLARRPIPETETNASEDTERHFLDRHQTALANLLDLMVPGSAHQADFGVHVAALGAGPFRRAGPIL
;
A
#
# COMPACT_ATOMS: atom_id res chain seq x y z
N MET A 1 20.78 -17.17 -26.86
CA MET A 1 20.93 -15.81 -26.31
C MET A 1 19.62 -15.48 -25.64
N SER A 2 19.54 -15.52 -24.31
CA SER A 2 18.31 -15.18 -23.59
C SER A 2 18.04 -13.69 -23.79
N ASN A 3 16.89 -13.35 -24.36
CA ASN A 3 16.45 -11.96 -24.42
C ASN A 3 16.27 -11.48 -22.97
N PRO A 4 16.81 -10.32 -22.56
CA PRO A 4 16.53 -9.80 -21.24
C PRO A 4 15.01 -9.58 -21.12
N THR A 5 14.38 -10.23 -20.16
CA THR A 5 12.98 -9.95 -19.83
C THR A 5 12.86 -8.48 -19.47
N PRO A 6 11.95 -7.71 -20.09
CA PRO A 6 11.71 -6.33 -19.70
C PRO A 6 11.43 -6.30 -18.19
N ILE A 7 12.08 -5.40 -17.45
CA ILE A 7 11.92 -5.28 -15.98
C ILE A 7 10.44 -5.12 -15.55
N LEU A 8 9.60 -4.61 -16.44
CA LEU A 8 8.16 -4.47 -16.22
C LEU A 8 7.42 -5.81 -16.20
N ASP A 9 7.89 -6.82 -16.94
CA ASP A 9 7.28 -8.16 -16.98
C ASP A 9 7.72 -9.03 -15.79
N THR A 10 8.63 -8.52 -14.95
CA THR A 10 9.08 -9.22 -13.75
C THR A 10 7.98 -9.30 -12.71
N VAL A 11 7.68 -10.53 -12.29
CA VAL A 11 6.85 -10.87 -11.14
C VAL A 11 7.77 -11.47 -10.08
N LEU A 12 7.77 -10.89 -8.88
CA LEU A 12 8.56 -11.36 -7.76
C LEU A 12 7.77 -12.40 -6.98
N GLU A 13 8.29 -13.62 -6.96
CA GLU A 13 7.73 -14.71 -6.17
C GLU A 13 7.84 -14.43 -4.68
N ASN A 14 6.79 -14.77 -3.95
CA ASN A 14 6.74 -14.64 -2.51
C ASN A 14 7.01 -15.97 -1.79
N ASN A 15 6.80 -16.02 -0.48
CA ASN A 15 7.04 -17.19 0.37
C ASN A 15 5.97 -18.30 0.28
N GLY A 16 5.14 -18.31 -0.77
CA GLY A 16 4.06 -19.27 -0.99
C GLY A 16 2.77 -19.01 -0.21
N PHE A 17 2.80 -18.22 0.87
CA PHE A 17 1.57 -17.81 1.57
C PHE A 17 1.00 -16.51 0.99
N TRP A 18 1.86 -15.50 0.88
CA TRP A 18 1.50 -14.19 0.36
C TRP A 18 1.49 -14.17 -1.17
N PRO A 19 0.70 -13.29 -1.81
CA PRO A 19 0.66 -13.19 -3.27
C PRO A 19 1.99 -12.67 -3.82
N ASP A 20 2.30 -13.11 -5.03
CA ASP A 20 3.41 -12.57 -5.83
C ASP A 20 3.16 -11.11 -6.21
N VAL A 21 4.25 -10.37 -6.41
CA VAL A 21 4.22 -8.91 -6.55
C VAL A 21 4.81 -8.51 -7.90
N ALA A 22 4.02 -7.81 -8.72
CA ALA A 22 4.42 -7.41 -10.07
C ALA A 22 5.13 -6.06 -10.08
N VAL A 23 6.32 -6.00 -10.68
CA VAL A 23 7.11 -4.76 -10.82
C VAL A 23 6.36 -3.73 -11.65
N ARG A 24 5.61 -4.17 -12.67
CA ARG A 24 4.73 -3.32 -13.49
C ARG A 24 3.84 -2.40 -12.66
N THR A 25 3.21 -2.93 -11.61
CA THR A 25 2.28 -2.17 -10.77
C THR A 25 2.99 -1.02 -10.04
N LEU A 26 4.22 -1.25 -9.57
CA LEU A 26 5.02 -0.21 -8.92
C LEU A 26 5.38 0.90 -9.91
N VAL A 27 5.78 0.52 -11.13
CA VAL A 27 6.19 1.49 -12.16
C VAL A 27 4.99 2.27 -12.69
N GLU A 28 3.94 1.58 -13.10
CA GLU A 28 2.77 2.18 -13.74
C GLU A 28 1.86 2.84 -12.70
N SER A 29 1.32 2.09 -11.74
CA SER A 29 0.31 2.61 -10.81
C SER A 29 0.89 3.56 -9.77
N TYR A 30 2.11 3.28 -9.29
CA TYR A 30 2.79 4.11 -8.29
C TYR A 30 3.78 5.11 -8.90
N ARG A 31 3.84 5.20 -10.24
CA ARG A 31 4.66 6.17 -10.98
C ARG A 31 6.12 6.17 -10.52
N VAL A 32 6.69 4.99 -10.28
CA VAL A 32 8.13 4.83 -10.00
C VAL A 32 8.87 4.82 -11.34
N PRO A 33 9.82 5.73 -11.58
CA PRO A 33 10.60 5.73 -12.82
C PRO A 33 11.35 4.40 -13.02
N SER A 34 11.24 3.84 -14.24
CA SER A 34 11.96 2.64 -14.69
C SER A 34 13.00 2.96 -15.78
N ASP A 35 13.39 4.23 -15.89
CA ASP A 35 14.28 4.78 -16.92
C ASP A 35 15.73 4.29 -16.76
N GLY A 36 16.01 3.08 -17.26
CA GLY A 36 17.37 2.50 -17.40
C GLY A 36 18.11 2.24 -16.09
N ARG A 37 17.42 2.36 -14.96
CA ARG A 37 17.93 2.11 -13.60
C ARG A 37 17.53 0.71 -13.21
N ASP A 38 18.14 -0.25 -13.92
CA ASP A 38 17.79 -1.67 -13.90
C ASP A 38 18.13 -2.29 -12.54
N GLY A 39 17.25 -2.10 -11.56
CA GLY A 39 17.39 -2.68 -10.23
C GLY A 39 16.62 -1.94 -9.15
N LEU A 40 16.52 -0.60 -9.20
CA LEU A 40 15.89 0.16 -8.11
C LEU A 40 14.43 -0.25 -7.84
N PRO A 41 13.54 -0.39 -8.85
CA PRO A 41 12.16 -0.84 -8.60
C PRO A 41 12.10 -2.26 -8.04
N VAL A 42 13.00 -3.15 -8.45
CA VAL A 42 13.05 -4.54 -7.97
C VAL A 42 13.56 -4.57 -6.52
N ASP A 43 14.68 -3.92 -6.24
CA ASP A 43 15.31 -3.90 -4.92
C ASP A 43 14.39 -3.29 -3.85
N THR A 44 13.76 -2.15 -4.17
CA THR A 44 12.82 -1.49 -3.25
C THR A 44 11.58 -2.34 -2.98
N LEU A 45 11.11 -3.10 -3.99
CA LEU A 45 9.99 -4.01 -3.85
C LEU A 45 10.35 -5.25 -3.02
N ILE A 46 11.52 -5.83 -3.22
CA ILE A 46 12.04 -6.95 -2.39
C ILE A 46 12.14 -6.51 -0.93
N GLN A 47 12.76 -5.35 -0.67
CA GLN A 47 12.87 -4.82 0.69
C GLN A 47 11.49 -4.58 1.32
N ALA A 48 10.55 -4.03 0.57
CA ALA A 48 9.19 -3.81 1.03
C ALA A 48 8.45 -5.13 1.32
N MET A 49 8.63 -6.16 0.50
CA MET A 49 8.07 -7.50 0.73
C MET A 49 8.62 -8.11 2.02
N ILE A 50 9.93 -8.06 2.24
CA ILE A 50 10.56 -8.60 3.46
C ILE A 50 9.94 -7.98 4.72
N GLU A 51 9.82 -6.65 4.75
CA GLU A 51 9.32 -5.97 5.94
C GLU A 51 7.82 -6.12 6.12
N THR A 52 7.05 -6.05 5.04
CA THR A 52 5.61 -6.29 5.08
C THR A 52 5.32 -7.71 5.53
N ASN A 53 6.06 -8.72 5.04
CA ASN A 53 5.91 -10.11 5.47
C ASN A 53 6.22 -10.30 6.95
N LYS A 54 7.25 -9.61 7.46
CA LYS A 54 7.60 -9.64 8.88
C LYS A 54 6.49 -9.03 9.72
N ALA A 55 5.96 -7.87 9.33
CA ALA A 55 4.89 -7.18 10.05
C ALA A 55 3.55 -7.93 9.98
N ALA A 56 3.26 -8.60 8.85
CA ALA A 56 2.04 -9.36 8.62
C ALA A 56 2.12 -10.80 9.16
N ALA A 57 3.22 -11.22 9.79
CA ALA A 57 3.37 -12.57 10.34
C ALA A 57 2.19 -12.99 11.26
N PRO A 58 1.64 -12.13 12.14
CA PRO A 58 0.48 -12.50 12.95
C PRO A 58 -0.77 -12.86 12.12
N ALA A 59 -1.03 -12.13 11.03
CA ALA A 59 -2.15 -12.42 10.12
C ALA A 59 -1.95 -13.77 9.42
N ARG A 60 -0.74 -14.06 8.93
CA ARG A 60 -0.41 -15.38 8.38
C ARG A 60 -0.64 -16.48 9.42
N ASP A 61 -0.10 -16.32 10.61
CA ASP A 61 -0.15 -17.36 11.65
C ASP A 61 -1.60 -17.64 12.08
N ALA A 62 -2.43 -16.59 12.15
CA ALA A 62 -3.86 -16.72 12.41
C ALA A 62 -4.62 -17.48 11.30
N ALA A 63 -4.31 -17.22 10.03
CA ALA A 63 -4.91 -17.93 8.91
C ALA A 63 -4.45 -19.40 8.83
N VAL A 64 -3.16 -19.67 9.09
CA VAL A 64 -2.61 -21.04 9.15
C VAL A 64 -3.26 -21.82 10.30
N ALA A 65 -3.50 -21.19 11.45
CA ALA A 65 -4.22 -21.82 12.56
C ALA A 65 -5.68 -22.19 12.21
N GLN A 66 -6.27 -21.51 11.22
CA GLN A 66 -7.59 -21.82 10.66
C GLN A 66 -7.53 -22.86 9.52
N GLY A 67 -6.35 -23.40 9.21
CA GLY A 67 -6.16 -24.41 8.17
C GLY A 67 -5.94 -23.86 6.75
N CYS A 68 -5.74 -22.55 6.60
CA CYS A 68 -5.44 -21.94 5.29
C CYS A 68 -3.94 -22.03 4.99
N ALA A 69 -3.54 -22.65 3.89
CA ALA A 69 -2.13 -22.76 3.50
C ALA A 69 -1.64 -21.53 2.73
N SER A 70 -2.55 -20.74 2.17
CA SER A 70 -2.25 -19.52 1.43
C SER A 70 -3.27 -18.40 1.72
N LEU A 71 -2.94 -17.16 1.31
CA LEU A 71 -3.91 -16.06 1.35
C LEU A 71 -5.08 -16.28 0.38
N ALA A 72 -4.89 -17.07 -0.68
CA ALA A 72 -5.98 -17.45 -1.59
C ALA A 72 -6.95 -18.41 -0.88
N ASP A 73 -6.44 -19.41 -0.17
CA ASP A 73 -7.26 -20.33 0.62
C ASP A 73 -8.07 -19.58 1.68
N TYR A 74 -7.43 -18.59 2.33
CA TYR A 74 -8.11 -17.72 3.29
C TYR A 74 -9.25 -16.93 2.63
N ALA A 75 -9.04 -16.37 1.44
CA ALA A 75 -10.06 -15.66 0.69
C ALA A 75 -11.22 -16.57 0.26
N ASP A 76 -10.94 -17.82 -0.13
CA ASP A 76 -11.96 -18.81 -0.48
C ASP A 76 -12.81 -19.21 0.73
N ALA A 77 -12.21 -19.27 1.92
CA ALA A 77 -12.90 -19.53 3.18
C ALA A 77 -13.74 -18.33 3.68
N HIS A 78 -13.45 -17.11 3.21
CA HIS A 78 -14.07 -15.85 3.65
C HIS A 78 -14.61 -15.01 2.48
N PRO A 79 -15.58 -15.54 1.70
CA PRO A 79 -16.04 -14.89 0.46
C PRO A 79 -16.72 -13.53 0.68
N GLU A 80 -17.16 -13.20 1.90
CA GLU A 80 -17.74 -11.90 2.25
C GLU A 80 -16.78 -10.72 2.06
N GLY A 81 -15.47 -10.98 2.02
CA GLY A 81 -14.44 -9.97 1.78
C GLY A 81 -14.20 -9.64 0.30
N MET A 82 -14.98 -10.21 -0.62
CA MET A 82 -14.80 -10.02 -2.06
C MET A 82 -15.42 -8.72 -2.57
N ILE A 83 -14.60 -7.86 -3.19
CA ILE A 83 -15.03 -6.60 -3.81
C ILE A 83 -14.42 -6.51 -5.21
N ALA A 84 -15.25 -6.36 -6.25
CA ALA A 84 -14.82 -6.24 -7.64
C ALA A 84 -13.84 -7.37 -8.09
N GLY A 85 -14.04 -8.59 -7.61
CA GLY A 85 -13.18 -9.75 -7.94
C GLY A 85 -11.86 -9.83 -7.16
N HIS A 86 -11.67 -8.99 -6.15
CA HIS A 86 -10.49 -9.01 -5.29
C HIS A 86 -10.89 -9.14 -3.82
N HIS A 87 -10.23 -10.05 -3.10
CA HIS A 87 -10.42 -10.16 -1.66
C HIS A 87 -9.72 -9.00 -0.94
N GLN A 88 -10.40 -8.39 0.03
CA GLN A 88 -9.91 -7.24 0.80
C GLN A 88 -8.55 -7.49 1.48
N ALA A 89 -8.31 -8.69 2.02
CA ALA A 89 -7.02 -9.02 2.64
C ALA A 89 -5.87 -9.03 1.62
N ARG A 90 -6.11 -9.55 0.40
CA ARG A 90 -5.14 -9.50 -0.70
C ARG A 90 -4.86 -8.06 -1.11
N HIS A 91 -5.89 -7.23 -1.21
CA HIS A 91 -5.72 -5.82 -1.51
C HIS A 91 -4.90 -5.10 -0.43
N ALA A 92 -5.23 -5.31 0.85
CA ALA A 92 -4.54 -4.69 1.97
C ALA A 92 -3.05 -5.04 1.98
N TYR A 93 -2.72 -6.32 1.82
CA TYR A 93 -1.33 -6.78 1.72
C TYR A 93 -0.57 -6.11 0.56
N LEU A 94 -1.11 -6.18 -0.67
CA LEU A 94 -0.43 -5.59 -1.84
C LEU A 94 -0.27 -4.08 -1.70
N SER A 95 -1.27 -3.40 -1.12
CA SER A 95 -1.18 -1.97 -0.84
C SER A 95 -0.07 -1.67 0.16
N ALA A 96 0.05 -2.45 1.23
CA ALA A 96 1.14 -2.29 2.18
C ALA A 96 2.51 -2.40 1.49
N VAL A 97 2.71 -3.43 0.66
CA VAL A 97 3.97 -3.65 -0.07
C VAL A 97 4.28 -2.47 -1.01
N TYR A 98 3.35 -2.10 -1.90
CA TYR A 98 3.63 -1.07 -2.91
C TYR A 98 3.80 0.33 -2.31
N ASN A 99 3.04 0.68 -1.26
CA ASN A 99 3.21 1.98 -0.58
C ASN A 99 4.59 2.06 0.10
N LEU A 100 5.05 0.98 0.75
CA LEU A 100 6.38 0.95 1.34
C LEU A 100 7.50 1.01 0.28
N ALA A 101 7.36 0.27 -0.81
CA ALA A 101 8.30 0.32 -1.93
C ALA A 101 8.37 1.74 -2.53
N LYS A 102 7.23 2.40 -2.71
CA LYS A 102 7.16 3.77 -3.20
C LYS A 102 7.88 4.75 -2.26
N ALA A 103 7.60 4.68 -0.96
CA ALA A 103 8.27 5.53 0.03
C ALA A 103 9.79 5.41 -0.05
N ARG A 104 10.30 4.18 -0.15
CA ARG A 104 11.74 3.87 -0.24
C ARG A 104 12.41 4.33 -1.52
N THR A 105 11.64 4.53 -2.57
CA THR A 105 12.18 4.97 -3.87
C THR A 105 12.47 6.48 -3.87
N ILE A 106 11.80 7.28 -3.02
CA ILE A 106 11.85 8.75 -3.07
C ILE A 106 13.27 9.29 -2.84
N LYS A 107 13.93 8.89 -1.74
CA LYS A 107 15.28 9.37 -1.41
C LYS A 107 16.35 8.97 -2.44
N PRO A 108 16.44 7.70 -2.89
CA PRO A 108 17.34 7.33 -3.97
C PRO A 108 17.13 8.14 -5.25
N LEU A 109 15.87 8.43 -5.63
CA LEU A 109 15.59 9.25 -6.81
C LEU A 109 16.08 10.69 -6.67
N GLN A 110 15.97 11.28 -5.47
CA GLN A 110 16.50 12.63 -5.20
C GLN A 110 18.03 12.68 -5.32
N VAL A 111 18.74 11.73 -4.69
CA VAL A 111 20.21 11.67 -4.76
C VAL A 111 20.68 11.55 -6.21
N LEU A 112 19.93 10.82 -7.04
CA LEU A 112 20.24 10.62 -8.45
C LEU A 112 19.89 11.82 -9.34
N ALA A 113 19.11 12.79 -8.89
CA ALA A 113 18.67 13.92 -9.70
C ALA A 113 19.81 14.89 -10.12
N ARG A 114 21.04 14.72 -9.59
CA ARG A 114 22.28 15.45 -9.94
C ARG A 114 22.13 16.98 -10.04
N ARG A 115 21.15 17.55 -9.34
CA ARG A 115 20.91 18.99 -9.25
C ARG A 115 20.84 19.40 -7.78
N PRO A 116 21.24 20.63 -7.43
CA PRO A 116 20.93 21.17 -6.11
C PRO A 116 19.41 21.18 -5.96
N ILE A 117 18.93 20.48 -4.93
CA ILE A 117 17.51 20.40 -4.59
C ILE A 117 17.23 21.52 -3.59
N PRO A 118 16.34 22.48 -3.93
CA PRO A 118 15.92 23.52 -2.98
C PRO A 118 15.27 22.91 -1.74
N GLU A 119 15.40 23.56 -0.58
CA GLU A 119 14.79 23.11 0.68
C GLU A 119 13.28 22.82 0.56
N THR A 120 12.55 23.62 -0.23
CA THR A 120 11.12 23.41 -0.49
C THR A 120 10.84 22.08 -1.20
N GLU A 121 11.67 21.67 -2.17
CA GLU A 121 11.53 20.38 -2.86
C GLU A 121 11.91 19.21 -1.94
N THR A 122 12.90 19.41 -1.06
CA THR A 122 13.28 18.43 -0.02
C THR A 122 12.10 18.16 0.92
N ASN A 123 11.54 19.21 1.53
CA ASN A 123 10.41 19.07 2.46
C ASN A 123 9.20 18.42 1.79
N ALA A 124 8.86 18.81 0.56
CA ALA A 124 7.75 18.21 -0.19
C ALA A 124 7.95 16.70 -0.43
N SER A 125 9.20 16.27 -0.62
CA SER A 125 9.52 14.86 -0.82
C SER A 125 9.49 14.07 0.48
N GLU A 126 9.93 14.67 1.60
CA GLU A 126 9.78 14.06 2.93
C GLU A 126 8.32 13.88 3.33
N ASP A 127 7.46 14.88 3.04
CA ASP A 127 6.02 14.78 3.25
C ASP A 127 5.39 13.72 2.34
N THR A 128 5.87 13.61 1.10
CA THR A 128 5.43 12.54 0.18
C THR A 128 5.84 11.17 0.69
N GLU A 129 7.07 11.02 1.20
CA GLU A 129 7.55 9.77 1.82
C GLU A 129 6.69 9.40 3.02
N ARG A 130 6.44 10.36 3.93
CA ARG A 130 5.59 10.17 5.11
C ARG A 130 4.18 9.73 4.71
N HIS A 131 3.59 10.37 3.69
CA HIS A 131 2.29 9.98 3.17
C HIS A 131 2.22 8.50 2.75
N PHE A 132 3.22 8.02 2.02
CA PHE A 132 3.26 6.61 1.62
C PHE A 132 3.54 5.67 2.79
N LEU A 133 4.34 6.07 3.77
CA LEU A 133 4.56 5.29 5.00
C LEU A 133 3.27 5.18 5.83
N ASP A 134 2.51 6.26 5.98
CA ASP A 134 1.22 6.25 6.68
C ASP A 134 0.24 5.31 5.97
N ARG A 135 0.16 5.38 4.63
CA ARG A 135 -0.68 4.45 3.85
C ARG A 135 -0.25 2.99 3.98
N HIS A 136 1.05 2.72 4.07
CA HIS A 136 1.56 1.38 4.36
C HIS A 136 1.09 0.89 5.74
N GLN A 137 1.21 1.73 6.76
CA GLN A 137 0.77 1.40 8.12
C GLN A 137 -0.73 1.17 8.20
N THR A 138 -1.56 2.02 7.58
CA THR A 138 -3.01 1.83 7.51
C THR A 138 -3.37 0.53 6.81
N ALA A 139 -2.70 0.20 5.69
CA ALA A 139 -2.96 -1.04 4.97
C ALA A 139 -2.57 -2.29 5.80
N LEU A 140 -1.48 -2.24 6.56
CA LEU A 140 -1.11 -3.30 7.50
C LEU A 140 -2.10 -3.44 8.64
N ALA A 141 -2.53 -2.33 9.25
CA ALA A 141 -3.53 -2.35 10.31
C ALA A 141 -4.82 -3.02 9.83
N ASN A 142 -5.33 -2.62 8.66
CA ASN A 142 -6.49 -3.24 8.05
C ASN A 142 -6.28 -4.74 7.79
N LEU A 143 -5.10 -5.15 7.31
CA LEU A 143 -4.80 -6.58 7.09
C LEU A 143 -4.86 -7.37 8.40
N LEU A 144 -4.28 -6.83 9.46
CA LEU A 144 -4.28 -7.45 10.79
C LEU A 144 -5.72 -7.52 11.33
N ASP A 145 -6.50 -6.46 11.20
CA ASP A 145 -7.90 -6.42 11.62
C ASP A 145 -8.80 -7.43 10.93
N LEU A 146 -8.52 -7.70 9.66
CA LEU A 146 -9.25 -8.69 8.91
C LEU A 146 -8.89 -10.13 9.31
N MET A 147 -7.60 -10.39 9.51
CA MET A 147 -7.10 -11.77 9.58
C MET A 147 -6.81 -12.26 11.00
N VAL A 148 -6.63 -11.35 11.97
CA VAL A 148 -6.29 -11.69 13.35
C VAL A 148 -7.55 -11.61 14.22
N PRO A 149 -8.04 -12.73 14.77
CA PRO A 149 -9.22 -12.73 15.62
C PRO A 149 -9.06 -11.81 16.83
N GLY A 150 -10.00 -10.88 17.02
CA GLY A 150 -10.03 -10.00 18.19
C GLY A 150 -8.94 -8.93 18.23
N SER A 151 -8.27 -8.64 17.11
CA SER A 151 -7.43 -7.45 17.03
C SER A 151 -8.32 -6.21 17.16
N ALA A 152 -8.22 -5.56 18.31
CA ALA A 152 -8.74 -4.22 18.50
C ALA A 152 -7.72 -3.21 17.96
N HIS A 153 -7.41 -3.19 16.65
CA HIS A 153 -6.92 -1.94 16.08
C HIS A 153 -8.16 -1.08 15.83
N GLN A 154 -8.51 -0.32 16.86
CA GLN A 154 -9.38 0.82 16.73
C GLN A 154 -8.64 1.79 15.81
N ALA A 155 -8.83 1.64 14.50
CA ALA A 155 -8.41 2.62 13.53
C ALA A 155 -9.10 3.92 13.95
N ASP A 156 -8.33 4.78 14.61
CA ASP A 156 -8.66 6.17 14.81
C ASP A 156 -8.68 6.78 13.42
N PHE A 157 -9.78 6.55 12.69
CA PHE A 157 -10.10 7.27 11.49
C PHE A 157 -10.35 8.70 11.96
N GLY A 158 -9.26 9.47 12.07
CA GLY A 158 -9.26 10.91 12.13
C GLY A 158 -9.86 11.43 10.83
N VAL A 159 -11.17 11.25 10.66
CA VAL A 159 -11.96 11.93 9.66
C VAL A 159 -12.02 13.37 10.17
N HIS A 160 -11.09 14.20 9.70
CA HIS A 160 -11.30 15.64 9.69
C HIS A 160 -12.48 15.93 8.75
N VAL A 161 -13.71 15.74 9.26
CA VAL A 161 -14.90 16.36 8.68
C VAL A 161 -14.71 17.85 8.94
N ALA A 162 -14.17 18.55 7.95
CA ALA A 162 -14.27 19.99 7.89
C ALA A 162 -15.76 20.34 7.95
N ALA A 163 -16.20 20.84 9.10
CA ALA A 163 -17.52 21.38 9.28
C ALA A 163 -17.69 22.55 8.30
N LEU A 164 -18.32 22.29 7.15
CA LEU A 164 -18.94 23.31 6.32
C LEU A 164 -20.05 23.93 7.16
N GLY A 165 -19.70 25.05 7.79
CA GLY A 165 -20.60 25.87 8.58
C GLY A 165 -21.87 26.18 7.81
N ALA A 166 -22.98 25.75 8.37
CA ALA A 166 -24.33 26.05 7.95
C ALA A 166 -24.56 27.57 7.88
N GLY A 167 -24.91 28.07 6.70
CA GLY A 167 -25.50 29.40 6.56
C GLY A 167 -26.93 29.41 7.14
N PRO A 168 -27.34 30.47 7.86
CA PRO A 168 -28.67 30.50 8.46
C PRO A 168 -29.76 30.77 7.41
N PHE A 169 -30.57 29.75 7.12
CA PHE A 169 -31.86 29.89 6.45
C PHE A 169 -32.80 30.74 7.34
N ARG A 170 -33.00 32.02 6.96
CA ARG A 170 -34.05 32.87 7.52
C ARG A 170 -35.40 32.49 6.91
N ARG A 171 -36.34 32.05 7.76
CA ARG A 171 -37.74 31.80 7.40
C ARG A 171 -38.45 33.07 6.92
N ALA A 172 -39.38 32.86 6.00
CA ALA A 172 -40.21 33.82 5.30
C ALA A 172 -41.02 34.78 6.20
N GLY A 173 -41.28 35.98 5.68
CA GLY A 173 -42.38 36.87 6.05
C GLY A 173 -43.16 37.28 4.79
N PRO A 174 -44.48 37.51 4.87
CA PRO A 174 -45.38 37.50 3.71
C PRO A 174 -45.37 38.82 2.92
N ILE A 175 -45.67 38.69 1.63
CA ILE A 175 -45.89 39.79 0.70
C ILE A 175 -47.37 40.20 0.81
N LEU A 176 -47.62 41.44 1.19
CA LEU A 176 -48.78 42.24 0.80
C LEU A 176 -48.27 43.60 0.31
#